data_AF-A0A9N9RI80-F1
#
_entry.id   AF-A0A9N9RI80-F1
#
_cell.length_a   1.000
_cell.length_b   1.000
_cell.length_c   1.000
_cell.angle_alpha   90.00
_cell.angle_beta   90.00
_cell.angle_gamma   90.00
#
_symmetry.space_group_name_H-M   'P 1'
#
loop_
_entity.id
_entity.type
_entity.pdbx_description
1 polymer ?
#
loop_
_entity_poly.entity_id
_entity_poly.type
_entity_poly.pdbx_seq_one_letter_code
_entity_poly.pdbx_strand_id
1 'polypeptide(L)'
;MKENLNLNSTEREAKLFILNVLLKGLQLSEPCDESFNEQVFKIPDFFDEAKFKRGQKYFAENRFGILLSNLCGLFSLICEPNGAKFLDNTNYSSTASLARKRYVRTILHVLLWCTEELSYESRSWKSLKKVRKMHLSASNASLIKGGLGISQMFMSFTTFGFMGYALIKPQLLGIKYDSKEDREAYVHMWAVITSMLGIKDEYNMCLHKFVVVEMICHIQIRYFFNPLLQMETKIFQKLGQALCDGLKYHIPFLSYKYCLFLTRRLAGIPGYQFDVDLSKEFLIRQIFTKSELEIIKAKYQNFKGFENYKGLIFAEKMHIIDIKRNPEVIFETDDQKRIIINLLELEYPDKLELIEYNDENYKSFLNDKKFDTLKKSDRCLVKLMIQSLNSSKYFITKYIAELSLSAFLKVMKTCESNYTNFN
;
A
#
# COMPACT_ATOMS: atom_id res chain seq x y z
N MET A 1 -3.41 35.51 -8.03
CA MET A 1 -3.93 35.22 -6.69
C MET A 1 -3.38 33.86 -6.26
N LYS A 2 -2.79 33.71 -5.07
CA LYS A 2 -2.56 32.37 -4.52
C LYS A 2 -3.95 31.78 -4.26
N GLU A 3 -4.33 30.74 -4.99
CA GLU A 3 -5.51 29.93 -4.68
C GLU A 3 -5.31 29.36 -3.28
N ASN A 4 -5.86 30.01 -2.25
CA ASN A 4 -5.74 29.51 -0.88
C ASN A 4 -6.91 28.58 -0.60
N LEU A 5 -6.65 27.27 -0.63
CA LEU A 5 -7.58 26.29 -0.09
C LEU A 5 -7.68 26.51 1.43
N ASN A 6 -8.90 26.65 1.94
CA ASN A 6 -9.13 26.78 3.38
C ASN A 6 -8.91 25.41 4.05
N LEU A 7 -7.68 25.14 4.51
CA LEU A 7 -7.29 23.89 5.18
C LEU A 7 -7.24 24.06 6.70
N ASN A 8 -7.81 23.10 7.42
CA ASN A 8 -7.64 23.00 8.87
C ASN A 8 -6.19 22.60 9.23
N SER A 9 -5.86 22.60 10.52
CA SER A 9 -4.50 22.32 10.98
C SER A 9 -4.00 20.92 10.59
N THR A 10 -4.86 19.89 10.71
CA THR A 10 -4.54 18.51 10.37
C THR A 10 -4.27 18.34 8.88
N GLU A 11 -5.14 18.90 8.04
CA GLU A 11 -4.97 18.89 6.58
C GLU A 11 -3.71 19.62 6.15
N ARG A 12 -3.40 20.76 6.77
CA ARG A 12 -2.20 21.54 6.47
C ARG A 12 -0.92 20.78 6.83
N GLU A 13 -0.87 20.16 8.01
CA GLU A 13 0.27 19.36 8.44
C GLU A 13 0.48 18.14 7.54
N ALA A 14 -0.58 17.39 7.27
CA ALA A 14 -0.54 16.23 6.38
C ALA A 14 -0.13 16.60 4.94
N LYS A 15 -0.63 17.73 4.43
CA LYS A 15 -0.25 18.28 3.13
C LYS A 15 1.24 18.62 3.08
N LEU A 16 1.77 19.31 4.10
CA LEU A 16 3.19 19.68 4.17
C LEU A 16 4.08 18.43 4.20
N PHE A 17 3.70 17.42 4.97
CA PHE A 17 4.39 16.13 5.00
C PHE A 17 4.42 15.48 3.61
N ILE A 18 3.27 15.36 2.94
CA ILE A 18 3.21 14.73 1.61
C ILE A 18 3.98 15.54 0.57
N LEU A 19 3.95 16.88 0.60
CA LEU A 19 4.78 17.70 -0.29
C LEU A 19 6.28 17.43 -0.06
N ASN A 20 6.71 17.29 1.19
CA ASN A 20 8.09 16.93 1.52
C ASN A 20 8.46 15.57 0.91
N VAL A 21 7.62 14.55 1.12
CA VAL A 21 7.82 13.20 0.57
C VAL A 21 7.88 13.23 -0.96
N LEU A 22 6.91 13.87 -1.63
CA LEU A 22 6.81 13.87 -3.09
C LEU A 22 7.91 14.68 -3.78
N LEU A 23 8.33 15.82 -3.21
CA LEU A 23 9.27 16.75 -3.86
C LEU A 23 10.74 16.49 -3.47
N LYS A 24 10.98 16.01 -2.25
CA LYS A 24 12.34 15.77 -1.72
C LYS A 24 12.68 14.29 -1.58
N GLY A 25 11.72 13.45 -1.20
CA GLY A 25 11.98 12.04 -0.91
C GLY A 25 12.26 11.15 -2.15
N LEU A 26 11.98 11.62 -3.37
CA LEU A 26 12.25 10.86 -4.61
C LEU A 26 13.66 11.11 -5.19
N GLN A 27 14.44 12.02 -4.61
CA GLN A 27 15.72 12.43 -5.20
C GLN A 27 16.78 11.32 -5.10
N LEU A 28 17.64 11.18 -6.13
CA LEU A 28 18.79 10.27 -6.09
C LEU A 28 19.78 10.61 -4.96
N SER A 29 19.83 11.88 -4.55
CA SER A 29 20.59 12.36 -3.40
C SER A 29 19.94 12.04 -2.05
N GLU A 30 18.73 11.46 -2.05
CA GLU A 30 17.99 11.07 -0.86
C GLU A 30 17.64 9.57 -0.90
N PRO A 31 18.65 8.67 -1.00
CA PRO A 31 18.39 7.24 -0.86
C PRO A 31 17.90 6.94 0.55
N CYS A 32 17.22 5.81 0.73
CA CYS A 32 16.86 5.35 2.07
C CYS A 32 18.14 5.12 2.91
N ASP A 33 19.11 4.42 2.31
CA ASP A 33 20.42 4.16 2.90
C ASP A 33 21.48 4.28 1.80
N GLU A 34 22.58 4.99 2.09
CA GLU A 34 23.79 5.00 1.24
C GLU A 34 24.74 3.87 1.60
N SER A 35 24.84 3.57 2.90
CA SER A 35 25.66 2.52 3.47
C SER A 35 25.03 2.01 4.76
N PHE A 36 25.46 0.85 5.25
CA PHE A 36 25.01 0.31 6.53
C PHE A 36 26.08 0.51 7.59
N ASN A 37 25.81 1.34 8.60
CA ASN A 37 26.68 1.52 9.76
C ASN A 37 26.11 0.77 10.98
N GLU A 38 26.82 -0.27 11.39
CA GLU A 38 26.50 -1.09 12.57
C GLU A 38 26.38 -0.27 13.86
N GLN A 39 27.19 0.78 14.02
CA GLN A 39 27.19 1.62 15.22
C GLN A 39 26.00 2.58 15.28
N VAL A 40 25.37 2.87 14.13
CA VAL A 40 24.24 3.79 14.02
C VAL A 40 22.90 3.05 14.02
N PHE A 41 22.90 1.73 13.79
CA PHE A 41 21.70 0.92 13.90
C PHE A 41 21.29 0.80 15.37
N LYS A 42 20.37 1.68 15.80
CA LYS A 42 19.86 1.78 17.17
C LYS A 42 18.34 1.77 17.24
N ILE A 43 17.80 1.44 18.42
CA ILE A 43 16.40 1.75 18.76
C ILE A 43 16.31 3.29 18.82
N PRO A 44 15.31 3.92 18.18
CA PRO A 44 15.21 5.37 18.16
C PRO A 44 14.98 5.96 19.55
N ASP A 45 15.44 7.19 19.76
CA ASP A 45 15.40 7.85 21.08
C ASP A 45 13.95 8.15 21.54
N PHE A 46 13.00 8.25 20.59
CA PHE A 46 11.58 8.40 20.88
C PHE A 46 10.86 7.07 21.23
N PHE A 47 11.57 5.95 21.36
CA PHE A 47 10.98 4.65 21.66
C PHE A 47 10.32 4.63 23.04
N ASP A 48 8.98 4.67 23.03
CA ASP A 48 8.14 4.31 24.18
C ASP A 48 7.78 2.82 24.14
N GLU A 49 8.38 2.05 25.04
CA GLU A 49 8.20 0.60 25.14
C GLU A 49 6.76 0.19 25.49
N ALA A 50 6.11 0.91 26.40
CA ALA A 50 4.74 0.61 26.81
C ALA A 50 3.76 0.82 25.64
N LYS A 51 3.96 1.92 24.91
CA LYS A 51 3.18 2.22 23.71
C LYS A 51 3.49 1.24 22.58
N PHE A 52 4.73 0.82 22.40
CA PHE A 52 5.09 -0.23 21.43
C PHE A 52 4.41 -1.57 21.75
N LYS A 53 4.50 -2.04 23.00
CA LYS A 53 3.83 -3.27 23.48
C LYS A 53 2.30 -3.19 23.32
N ARG A 54 1.71 -2.02 23.56
CA ARG A 54 0.28 -1.78 23.31
C ARG A 54 -0.07 -1.88 21.81
N GLY A 55 0.79 -1.39 20.92
CA GLY A 55 0.65 -1.55 19.47
C GLY A 55 0.74 -3.02 19.03
N GLN A 56 1.64 -3.81 19.63
CA GLN A 56 1.73 -5.25 19.41
C GLN A 56 0.48 -6.00 19.89
N LYS A 57 -0.07 -5.61 21.05
CA LYS A 57 -1.35 -6.14 21.54
C LYS A 57 -2.49 -5.83 20.57
N TYR A 58 -2.58 -4.59 20.08
CA TYR A 58 -3.56 -4.22 19.06
C TYR A 58 -3.42 -5.05 17.78
N PHE A 59 -2.17 -5.30 17.35
CA PHE A 59 -1.90 -6.21 16.23
C PHE A 59 -2.41 -7.63 16.52
N ALA A 60 -2.05 -8.20 17.67
CA ALA A 60 -2.44 -9.56 18.05
C ALA A 60 -3.96 -9.74 18.11
N GLU A 61 -4.68 -8.73 18.59
CA GLU A 61 -6.14 -8.74 18.67
C GLU A 61 -6.83 -8.56 17.31
N ASN A 62 -6.13 -8.07 16.27
CA ASN A 62 -6.70 -7.75 14.96
C ASN A 62 -5.91 -8.37 13.80
N ARG A 63 -5.16 -9.44 14.09
CA ARG A 63 -4.12 -9.97 13.21
C ARG A 63 -4.65 -10.40 11.85
N PHE A 64 -5.81 -11.06 11.80
CA PHE A 64 -6.45 -11.44 10.53
C PHE A 64 -6.73 -10.23 9.63
N GLY A 65 -7.41 -9.22 10.15
CA GLY A 65 -7.74 -8.01 9.40
C GLY A 65 -6.50 -7.22 8.99
N ILE A 66 -5.50 -7.12 9.87
CA ILE A 66 -4.25 -6.41 9.59
C ILE A 66 -3.43 -7.14 8.51
N LEU A 67 -3.28 -8.47 8.58
CA LEU A 67 -2.54 -9.19 7.54
C LEU A 67 -3.25 -9.14 6.18
N LEU A 68 -4.58 -9.11 6.15
CA LEU A 68 -5.33 -8.84 4.91
C LEU A 68 -5.09 -7.41 4.40
N SER A 69 -5.09 -6.42 5.30
CA SER A 69 -4.69 -5.04 4.98
C SER A 69 -3.30 -5.00 4.36
N ASN A 70 -2.32 -5.73 4.91
CA ASN A 70 -0.96 -5.77 4.38
C ASN A 70 -0.90 -6.40 2.98
N LEU A 71 -1.73 -7.44 2.73
CA LEU A 71 -1.85 -8.02 1.39
C LEU A 71 -2.41 -7.01 0.38
N CYS A 72 -3.46 -6.28 0.72
CA CYS A 72 -4.03 -5.24 -0.14
C CYS A 72 -3.10 -4.03 -0.30
N GLY A 73 -2.39 -3.66 0.76
CA GLY A 73 -1.36 -2.63 0.72
C GLY A 73 -0.20 -3.02 -0.20
N LEU A 74 0.22 -4.28 -0.20
CA LEU A 74 1.21 -4.79 -1.15
C LEU A 74 0.72 -4.67 -2.61
N PHE A 75 -0.56 -4.93 -2.91
CA PHE A 75 -1.12 -4.66 -4.25
C PHE A 75 -1.05 -3.16 -4.61
N SER A 76 -1.22 -2.28 -3.63
CA SER A 76 -1.09 -0.82 -3.83
C SER A 76 0.37 -0.41 -4.05
N LEU A 77 1.34 -1.14 -3.52
CA LEU A 77 2.77 -0.91 -3.80
C LEU A 77 3.18 -1.46 -5.18
N ILE A 78 2.69 -2.64 -5.57
CA ILE A 78 3.04 -3.28 -6.85
C ILE A 78 2.33 -2.60 -8.04
N CYS A 79 1.23 -1.88 -7.85
CA CYS A 79 0.59 -1.14 -8.95
C CYS A 79 1.42 0.06 -9.42
N GLU A 80 2.39 0.53 -8.63
CA GLU A 80 3.33 1.58 -9.04
C GLU A 80 4.36 1.00 -10.03
N PRO A 81 4.40 1.46 -11.30
CA PRO A 81 5.24 0.86 -12.34
C PRO A 81 6.74 0.76 -12.02
N ASN A 82 7.34 1.75 -11.37
CA ASN A 82 8.78 1.73 -11.06
C ASN A 82 9.11 0.78 -9.91
N GLY A 83 8.28 0.75 -8.88
CA GLY A 83 8.32 -0.21 -7.79
C GLY A 83 8.14 -1.63 -8.32
N ALA A 84 7.17 -1.84 -9.21
CA ALA A 84 6.97 -3.12 -9.89
C ALA A 84 8.22 -3.55 -10.68
N LYS A 85 8.78 -2.67 -11.51
CA LYS A 85 10.02 -2.93 -12.26
C LYS A 85 11.19 -3.24 -11.32
N PHE A 86 11.33 -2.49 -10.22
CA PHE A 86 12.34 -2.76 -9.20
C PHE A 86 12.17 -4.18 -8.63
N LEU A 87 10.95 -4.56 -8.25
CA LEU A 87 10.68 -5.91 -7.74
C LEU A 87 10.96 -7.01 -8.76
N ASP A 88 10.59 -6.82 -10.03
CA ASP A 88 10.84 -7.80 -11.09
C ASP A 88 12.34 -7.98 -11.33
N ASN A 89 13.10 -6.87 -11.34
CA ASN A 89 14.55 -6.84 -11.53
C ASN A 89 15.35 -7.50 -10.39
N THR A 90 14.73 -7.71 -9.22
CA THR A 90 15.35 -8.53 -8.16
C THR A 90 15.46 -10.00 -8.52
N ASN A 91 14.68 -10.48 -9.51
CA ASN A 91 14.55 -11.90 -9.85
C ASN A 91 14.04 -12.79 -8.69
N TYR A 92 13.40 -12.22 -7.66
CA TYR A 92 12.81 -12.97 -6.54
C TYR A 92 11.28 -12.93 -6.53
N SER A 93 10.63 -12.43 -7.58
CA SER A 93 9.15 -12.25 -7.58
C SER A 93 8.46 -12.51 -8.92
N SER A 94 9.23 -12.85 -9.95
CA SER A 94 8.74 -13.02 -11.32
C SER A 94 8.00 -14.33 -11.57
N THR A 95 8.12 -15.32 -10.67
CA THR A 95 7.42 -16.62 -10.74
C THR A 95 6.77 -16.97 -9.41
N ALA A 96 5.75 -17.83 -9.43
CA ALA A 96 5.03 -18.26 -8.23
C ALA A 96 5.94 -18.85 -7.14
N SER A 97 6.92 -19.68 -7.51
CA SER A 97 7.84 -20.30 -6.55
C SER A 97 8.76 -19.29 -5.87
N LEU A 98 9.29 -18.33 -6.64
CA LEU A 98 10.15 -17.27 -6.11
C LEU A 98 9.35 -16.28 -5.25
N ALA A 99 8.19 -15.86 -5.75
CA ALA A 99 7.25 -15.00 -5.03
C ALA A 99 6.83 -15.64 -3.70
N ARG A 100 6.52 -16.96 -3.67
CA ARG A 100 6.21 -17.68 -2.44
C ARG A 100 7.29 -17.49 -1.38
N LYS A 101 8.56 -17.81 -1.71
CA LYS A 101 9.69 -17.68 -0.76
C LYS A 101 9.81 -16.24 -0.26
N ARG A 102 9.75 -15.27 -1.17
CA ARG A 102 9.86 -13.85 -0.81
C ARG A 102 8.76 -13.43 0.16
N TYR A 103 7.50 -13.64 -0.22
CA TYR A 103 6.37 -13.10 0.52
C TYR A 103 6.11 -13.85 1.82
N VAL A 104 6.38 -15.16 1.88
CA VAL A 104 6.38 -15.89 3.16
C VAL A 104 7.44 -15.33 4.10
N ARG A 105 8.67 -15.08 3.63
CA ARG A 105 9.72 -14.45 4.44
C ARG A 105 9.32 -13.05 4.91
N THR A 106 8.72 -12.23 4.04
CA THR A 106 8.18 -10.92 4.44
C THR A 106 7.14 -11.06 5.56
N ILE A 107 6.18 -11.97 5.43
CA ILE A 107 5.17 -12.24 6.47
C ILE A 107 5.85 -12.62 7.79
N LEU A 108 6.86 -13.50 7.76
CA LEU A 108 7.59 -13.92 8.96
C LEU A 108 8.37 -12.78 9.60
N HIS A 109 9.03 -11.91 8.82
CA HIS A 109 9.71 -10.72 9.34
C HIS A 109 8.72 -9.76 10.03
N VAL A 110 7.58 -9.47 9.38
CA VAL A 110 6.54 -8.61 9.95
C VAL A 110 5.97 -9.20 11.23
N LEU A 111 5.73 -10.52 11.28
CA LEU A 111 5.29 -11.18 12.49
C LEU A 111 6.31 -11.04 13.63
N LEU A 112 7.61 -11.21 13.35
CA LEU A 112 8.65 -10.97 14.36
C LEU A 112 8.57 -9.54 14.92
N TRP A 113 8.37 -8.53 14.07
CA TRP A 113 8.27 -7.15 14.54
C TRP A 113 7.02 -6.88 15.38
N CYS A 114 5.90 -7.47 14.98
CA CYS A 114 4.60 -7.21 15.60
C CYS A 114 4.31 -8.11 16.82
N THR A 115 5.04 -9.20 17.04
CA THR A 115 4.75 -10.15 18.13
C THR A 115 5.91 -10.43 19.08
N GLU A 116 7.15 -10.09 18.72
CA GLU A 116 8.32 -10.33 19.58
C GLU A 116 8.78 -9.03 20.25
N GLU A 117 9.39 -9.16 21.42
CA GLU A 117 10.02 -8.03 22.10
C GLU A 117 11.08 -7.37 21.20
N LEU A 118 11.12 -6.03 21.22
CA LEU A 118 12.14 -5.24 20.58
C LEU A 118 13.14 -4.76 21.64
N SER A 119 14.25 -5.48 21.74
CA SER A 119 15.42 -5.13 22.55
C SER A 119 16.70 -5.43 21.78
N TYR A 120 17.85 -4.91 22.24
CA TYR A 120 19.15 -5.16 21.61
C TYR A 120 19.39 -6.67 21.43
N GLU A 121 19.76 -7.09 20.22
CA GLU A 121 20.00 -8.50 19.84
C GLU A 121 18.81 -9.47 19.95
N SER A 122 17.60 -8.97 20.25
CA SER A 122 16.35 -9.72 20.12
C SER A 122 16.11 -10.22 18.68
N ARG A 123 15.19 -11.17 18.52
CA ARG A 123 14.80 -11.65 17.17
C ARG A 123 14.21 -10.54 16.31
N SER A 124 13.41 -9.65 16.90
CA SER A 124 12.84 -8.49 16.19
C SER A 124 13.94 -7.55 15.70
N TRP A 125 14.90 -7.22 16.58
CA TRP A 125 16.08 -6.41 16.25
C TRP A 125 16.91 -7.00 15.11
N LYS A 126 17.29 -8.28 15.22
CA LYS A 126 18.06 -8.99 14.17
C LYS A 126 17.32 -9.03 12.84
N SER A 127 16.00 -9.22 12.91
CA SER A 127 15.11 -9.18 11.75
C SER A 127 15.11 -7.81 11.07
N LEU A 128 14.91 -6.71 11.81
CA LEU A 128 14.95 -5.34 11.28
C LEU A 128 16.31 -5.01 10.65
N LYS A 129 17.40 -5.36 11.35
CA LYS A 129 18.78 -5.20 10.87
C LYS A 129 19.00 -5.93 9.54
N LYS A 130 18.57 -7.19 9.47
CA LYS A 130 18.67 -8.01 8.26
C LYS A 130 17.89 -7.41 7.09
N VAL A 131 16.64 -7.00 7.32
CA VAL A 131 15.81 -6.42 6.25
C VAL A 131 16.37 -5.09 5.74
N ARG A 132 16.85 -4.20 6.63
CA ARG A 132 17.52 -2.96 6.19
C ARG A 132 18.74 -3.23 5.31
N LYS A 133 19.59 -4.19 5.70
CA LYS A 133 20.73 -4.62 4.86
C LYS A 133 20.27 -5.20 3.51
N MET A 134 19.18 -5.97 3.49
CA MET A 134 18.61 -6.50 2.25
C MET A 134 18.09 -5.38 1.33
N HIS A 135 17.43 -4.36 1.89
CA HIS A 135 16.97 -3.19 1.12
C HIS A 135 18.16 -2.42 0.53
N LEU A 136 19.20 -2.15 1.31
CA LEU A 136 20.42 -1.52 0.82
C LEU A 136 21.07 -2.33 -0.31
N SER A 137 21.20 -3.65 -0.12
CA SER A 137 21.78 -4.54 -1.14
C SER A 137 20.96 -4.54 -2.44
N ALA A 138 19.62 -4.62 -2.34
CA ALA A 138 18.74 -4.55 -3.51
C ALA A 138 18.79 -3.18 -4.20
N SER A 139 18.87 -2.09 -3.43
CA SER A 139 19.04 -0.73 -3.93
C SER A 139 20.32 -0.60 -4.76
N ASN A 140 21.46 -1.02 -4.20
CA ASN A 140 22.77 -0.98 -4.87
C ASN A 140 22.78 -1.86 -6.13
N ALA A 141 22.21 -3.06 -6.07
CA ALA A 141 22.11 -3.94 -7.22
C ALA A 141 21.26 -3.34 -8.36
N SER A 142 20.18 -2.60 -8.03
CA SER A 142 19.36 -1.90 -9.00
C SER A 142 20.13 -0.73 -9.64
N LEU A 143 20.83 0.07 -8.83
CA LEU A 143 21.62 1.20 -9.31
C LEU A 143 22.75 0.76 -10.27
N ILE A 144 23.45 -0.34 -9.96
CA ILE A 144 24.48 -0.92 -10.85
C ILE A 144 23.90 -1.30 -12.22
N LYS A 145 22.63 -1.72 -12.28
CA LYS A 145 21.92 -2.07 -13.51
C LYS A 145 21.30 -0.84 -14.22
N GLY A 146 21.57 0.38 -13.75
CA GLY A 146 20.99 1.62 -14.29
C GLY A 146 19.51 1.83 -13.94
N GLY A 147 19.00 1.09 -12.95
CA GLY A 147 17.66 1.24 -12.37
C GLY A 147 17.62 2.30 -11.27
N LEU A 148 16.47 2.41 -10.59
CA LEU A 148 16.29 3.29 -9.43
C LEU A 148 16.65 2.56 -8.13
N GLY A 149 17.30 3.26 -7.21
CA GLY A 149 17.50 2.79 -5.83
C GLY A 149 16.23 2.93 -5.00
N ILE A 150 16.23 2.34 -3.80
CA ILE A 150 15.14 2.54 -2.83
C ILE A 150 15.31 3.92 -2.20
N SER A 151 14.38 4.84 -2.51
CA SER A 151 14.36 6.20 -1.98
C SER A 151 13.54 6.32 -0.69
N GLN A 152 13.70 7.45 0.02
CA GLN A 152 12.87 7.77 1.18
C GLN A 152 11.37 7.81 0.85
N MET A 153 11.01 8.30 -0.34
CA MET A 153 9.61 8.33 -0.80
C MET A 153 9.02 6.92 -0.95
N PHE A 154 9.75 5.99 -1.56
CA PHE A 154 9.29 4.60 -1.68
C PHE A 154 9.15 3.90 -0.34
N MET A 155 10.06 4.14 0.60
CA MET A 155 9.97 3.57 1.95
C MET A 155 8.81 4.18 2.75
N SER A 156 8.57 5.49 2.61
CA SER A 156 7.43 6.17 3.22
C SER A 156 6.10 5.60 2.68
N PHE A 157 6.00 5.36 1.36
CA PHE A 157 4.82 4.73 0.76
C PHE A 157 4.68 3.26 1.15
N THR A 158 5.80 2.55 1.31
CA THR A 158 5.81 1.18 1.83
C THR A 158 5.22 1.12 3.24
N THR A 159 5.45 2.14 4.07
CA THR A 159 4.82 2.26 5.39
C THR A 159 3.29 2.23 5.27
N PHE A 160 2.69 3.02 4.37
CA PHE A 160 1.26 2.94 4.08
C PHE A 160 0.83 1.53 3.68
N GLY A 161 1.60 0.84 2.84
CA GLY A 161 1.29 -0.53 2.41
C GLY A 161 1.18 -1.54 3.56
N PHE A 162 1.78 -1.29 4.72
CA PHE A 162 1.75 -2.20 5.86
C PHE A 162 0.77 -1.79 6.98
N MET A 163 0.22 -0.58 6.96
CA MET A 163 -0.61 -0.09 8.08
C MET A 163 -1.75 0.83 7.65
N GLY A 164 -1.65 1.44 6.47
CA GLY A 164 -2.55 2.50 6.00
C GLY A 164 -4.00 2.04 5.96
N TYR A 165 -4.32 0.97 5.22
CA TYR A 165 -5.70 0.45 5.15
C TYR A 165 -6.25 0.01 6.50
N ALA A 166 -5.42 -0.58 7.37
CA ALA A 166 -5.82 -0.94 8.72
C ALA A 166 -6.24 0.29 9.56
N LEU A 167 -5.65 1.45 9.30
CA LEU A 167 -6.05 2.70 9.96
C LEU A 167 -7.33 3.30 9.36
N ILE A 168 -7.43 3.39 8.03
CA ILE A 168 -8.48 4.20 7.38
C ILE A 168 -9.71 3.41 6.90
N LYS A 169 -9.62 2.07 6.83
CA LYS A 169 -10.76 1.19 6.51
C LYS A 169 -10.92 0.02 7.51
N PRO A 170 -10.73 0.22 8.84
CA PRO A 170 -10.82 -0.88 9.81
C PRO A 170 -12.18 -1.58 9.80
N GLN A 171 -13.26 -0.83 9.55
CA GLN A 171 -14.63 -1.33 9.43
C GLN A 171 -14.82 -2.33 8.29
N LEU A 172 -14.02 -2.22 7.22
CA LEU A 172 -14.07 -3.14 6.08
C LEU A 172 -13.16 -4.37 6.26
N LEU A 173 -12.34 -4.36 7.32
CA LEU A 173 -11.30 -5.35 7.61
C LEU A 173 -11.59 -6.16 8.87
N GLY A 174 -12.73 -5.93 9.55
CA GLY A 174 -13.03 -6.61 10.80
C GLY A 174 -12.08 -6.25 11.95
N ILE A 175 -11.39 -5.11 11.84
CA ILE A 175 -10.46 -4.60 12.84
C ILE A 175 -11.28 -3.82 13.87
N LYS A 176 -10.98 -3.96 15.16
CA LYS A 176 -11.54 -3.10 16.21
C LYS A 176 -10.91 -1.70 16.14
N TYR A 177 -11.70 -0.63 16.17
CA TYR A 177 -11.18 0.74 16.00
C TYR A 177 -11.74 1.74 17.01
N ASP A 178 -12.35 1.24 18.09
CA ASP A 178 -13.07 2.06 19.08
C ASP A 178 -12.11 2.80 20.02
N SER A 179 -10.93 2.23 20.25
CA SER A 179 -9.89 2.75 21.15
C SER A 179 -8.88 3.58 20.37
N LYS A 180 -8.89 4.89 20.60
CA LYS A 180 -7.95 5.83 19.97
C LYS A 180 -6.52 5.56 20.43
N GLU A 181 -6.34 5.23 21.70
CA GLU A 181 -5.04 4.97 22.31
C GLU A 181 -4.38 3.71 21.73
N ASP A 182 -5.17 2.67 21.40
CA ASP A 182 -4.63 1.47 20.74
C ASP A 182 -4.18 1.76 19.30
N ARG A 183 -4.93 2.60 18.57
CA ARG A 183 -4.59 3.02 17.20
C ARG A 183 -3.35 3.92 17.20
N GLU A 184 -3.24 4.84 18.16
CA GLU A 184 -2.04 5.64 18.40
C GLU A 184 -0.82 4.78 18.76
N ALA A 185 -1.03 3.74 19.56
CA ALA A 185 0.02 2.78 19.91
C ALA A 185 0.47 1.95 18.70
N TYR A 186 -0.45 1.55 17.83
CA TYR A 186 -0.14 0.87 16.58
C TYR A 186 0.65 1.77 15.61
N VAL A 187 0.30 3.06 15.52
CA VAL A 187 1.09 4.05 14.77
C VAL A 187 2.50 4.18 15.34
N HIS A 188 2.64 4.30 16.65
CA HIS A 188 3.95 4.39 17.31
C HIS A 188 4.82 3.15 17.07
N MET A 189 4.22 1.95 17.11
CA MET A 189 4.91 0.72 16.75
C MET A 189 5.50 0.80 15.34
N TRP A 190 4.72 1.29 14.37
CA TRP A 190 5.22 1.51 13.01
C TRP A 190 6.24 2.62 12.91
N ALA A 191 6.16 3.70 13.71
CA ALA A 191 7.16 4.77 13.74
C ALA A 191 8.56 4.24 14.11
N VAL A 192 8.61 3.32 15.08
CA VAL A 192 9.84 2.69 15.53
C VAL A 192 10.37 1.73 14.47
N ILE A 193 9.50 0.86 13.93
CA ILE A 193 9.87 -0.11 12.88
C ILE A 193 10.45 0.60 11.66
N THR A 194 9.79 1.67 11.19
CA THR A 194 10.19 2.38 9.97
C THR A 194 11.49 3.16 10.15
N SER A 195 11.69 3.79 11.31
CA SER A 195 12.95 4.45 11.66
C SER A 195 14.11 3.44 11.65
N MET A 196 13.91 2.27 12.26
CA MET A 196 14.91 1.20 12.25
C MET A 196 15.17 0.63 10.85
N LEU A 197 14.19 0.68 9.94
CA LEU A 197 14.33 0.31 8.53
C LEU A 197 14.98 1.40 7.64
N GLY A 198 15.39 2.54 8.21
CA GLY A 198 16.15 3.59 7.52
C GLY A 198 15.32 4.79 7.05
N ILE A 199 14.04 4.87 7.40
CA ILE A 199 13.25 6.07 7.11
C ILE A 199 13.72 7.21 8.01
N LYS A 200 14.18 8.33 7.42
CA LYS A 200 14.53 9.54 8.19
C LYS A 200 13.27 10.15 8.79
N ASP A 201 13.40 10.83 9.92
CA ASP A 201 12.26 11.34 10.69
C ASP A 201 11.35 12.26 9.84
N GLU A 202 11.89 13.09 8.95
CA GLU A 202 11.12 13.96 8.06
C GLU A 202 10.31 13.24 6.96
N TYR A 203 10.52 11.93 6.79
CA TYR A 203 9.78 11.06 5.88
C TYR A 203 8.99 9.96 6.62
N ASN A 204 9.06 9.93 7.95
CA ASN A 204 8.35 8.97 8.80
C ASN A 204 6.99 9.51 9.23
N MET A 205 5.95 9.20 8.44
CA MET A 205 4.57 9.68 8.71
C MET A 205 4.07 9.35 10.12
N CYS A 206 4.57 8.28 10.72
CA CYS A 206 4.11 7.77 12.01
C CYS A 206 4.63 8.58 13.22
N LEU A 207 5.52 9.56 13.00
CA LEU A 207 5.93 10.51 14.05
C LEU A 207 4.90 11.62 14.29
N HIS A 208 3.93 11.78 13.39
CA HIS A 208 2.85 12.73 13.56
C HIS A 208 1.74 12.21 14.48
N LYS A 209 0.87 13.11 14.94
CA LYS A 209 -0.34 12.75 15.69
C LYS A 209 -1.22 11.83 14.85
N PHE A 210 -1.90 10.88 15.49
CA PHE A 210 -2.70 9.87 14.80
C PHE A 210 -3.68 10.42 13.74
N VAL A 211 -4.42 11.50 14.05
CA VAL A 211 -5.34 12.14 13.10
C VAL A 211 -4.64 12.71 11.85
N VAL A 212 -3.38 13.13 11.98
CA VAL A 212 -2.54 13.57 10.86
C VAL A 212 -2.10 12.36 10.04
N VAL A 213 -1.73 11.26 10.70
CA VAL A 213 -1.37 9.99 10.03
C VAL A 213 -2.55 9.43 9.22
N GLU A 214 -3.76 9.43 9.77
CA GLU A 214 -4.97 9.05 9.03
C GLU A 214 -5.18 9.94 7.80
N MET A 215 -5.01 11.26 7.96
CA MET A 215 -5.12 12.20 6.85
C MET A 215 -4.05 11.91 5.78
N ILE A 216 -2.78 11.70 6.15
CA ILE A 216 -1.69 11.31 5.23
C ILE A 216 -2.08 10.06 4.43
N CYS A 217 -2.61 9.03 5.07
CA CYS A 217 -3.06 7.80 4.41
C CYS A 217 -4.18 8.08 3.37
N HIS A 218 -5.15 8.92 3.71
CA HIS A 218 -6.20 9.31 2.75
C HIS A 218 -5.64 10.12 1.56
N ILE A 219 -4.64 10.98 1.79
CA ILE A 219 -3.96 11.73 0.74
C ILE A 219 -3.26 10.79 -0.23
N GLN A 220 -2.52 9.81 0.30
CA GLN A 220 -1.84 8.81 -0.53
C GLN A 220 -2.82 7.98 -1.36
N ILE A 221 -3.99 7.61 -0.81
CA ILE A 221 -5.03 6.97 -1.61
C ILE A 221 -5.50 7.89 -2.73
N ARG A 222 -5.96 9.11 -2.41
CA ARG A 222 -6.55 10.02 -3.40
C ARG A 222 -5.60 10.31 -4.55
N TYR A 223 -4.37 10.69 -4.23
CA TYR A 223 -3.46 11.28 -5.23
C TYR A 223 -2.49 10.27 -5.84
N PHE A 224 -2.32 9.10 -5.24
CA PHE A 224 -1.34 8.11 -5.69
C PHE A 224 -1.96 6.74 -5.95
N PHE A 225 -2.44 6.05 -4.91
CA PHE A 225 -2.83 4.64 -5.05
C PHE A 225 -4.13 4.43 -5.80
N ASN A 226 -5.16 5.27 -5.64
CA ASN A 226 -6.43 5.09 -6.34
C ASN A 226 -6.27 5.22 -7.86
N PRO A 227 -5.60 6.25 -8.42
CA PRO A 227 -5.29 6.28 -9.85
C PRO A 227 -4.49 5.04 -10.30
N LEU A 228 -3.42 4.68 -9.58
CA LEU A 228 -2.55 3.55 -9.95
C LEU A 228 -3.25 2.18 -9.90
N LEU A 229 -4.09 1.94 -8.90
CA LEU A 229 -4.79 0.66 -8.73
C LEU A 229 -5.81 0.40 -9.83
N GLN A 230 -6.30 1.44 -10.52
CA GLN A 230 -7.16 1.29 -11.68
C GLN A 230 -6.37 0.85 -12.93
N MET A 231 -5.05 1.08 -12.93
CA MET A 231 -4.16 0.73 -14.03
C MET A 231 -3.64 -0.71 -13.86
N GLU A 232 -4.08 -1.63 -14.71
CA GLU A 232 -3.59 -3.02 -14.71
C GLU A 232 -2.44 -3.21 -15.70
N THR A 233 -1.29 -2.55 -15.46
CA THR A 233 -0.09 -2.73 -16.31
C THR A 233 0.34 -4.20 -16.39
N LYS A 234 1.01 -4.61 -17.47
CA LYS A 234 1.46 -6.00 -17.66
C LYS A 234 2.35 -6.48 -16.50
N ILE A 235 3.25 -5.63 -16.03
CA ILE A 235 4.15 -5.92 -14.91
C ILE A 235 3.39 -6.08 -13.59
N PHE A 236 2.38 -5.22 -13.33
CA PHE A 236 1.53 -5.34 -12.15
C PHE A 236 0.73 -6.64 -12.17
N GLN A 237 0.12 -6.99 -13.32
CA GLN A 237 -0.58 -8.25 -13.47
C GLN A 237 0.34 -9.45 -13.25
N LYS A 238 1.53 -9.47 -13.87
CA LYS A 238 2.53 -10.54 -13.71
C LYS A 238 2.91 -10.75 -12.25
N LEU A 239 3.31 -9.68 -11.55
CA LEU A 239 3.76 -9.78 -10.15
C LEU A 239 2.61 -10.09 -9.20
N GLY A 240 1.43 -9.52 -9.42
CA GLY A 240 0.23 -9.80 -8.62
C GLY A 240 -0.25 -11.25 -8.77
N GLN A 241 -0.19 -11.82 -9.98
CA GLN A 241 -0.46 -13.24 -10.22
C GLN A 241 0.58 -14.13 -9.54
N ALA A 242 1.88 -13.85 -9.73
CA ALA A 242 2.95 -14.59 -9.08
C ALA A 242 2.84 -14.57 -7.54
N LEU A 243 2.49 -13.42 -6.95
CA LEU A 243 2.20 -13.29 -5.52
C LEU A 243 1.05 -14.22 -5.09
N CYS A 244 -0.09 -14.15 -5.76
CA CYS A 244 -1.26 -14.95 -5.39
C CYS A 244 -0.99 -16.44 -5.58
N ASP A 245 -0.43 -16.83 -6.73
CA ASP A 245 -0.14 -18.22 -7.05
C ASP A 245 0.95 -18.82 -6.15
N GLY A 246 1.93 -18.01 -5.74
CA GLY A 246 2.92 -18.42 -4.75
C GLY A 246 2.31 -18.66 -3.37
N LEU A 247 1.44 -17.75 -2.91
CA LEU A 247 0.79 -17.88 -1.61
C LEU A 247 -0.35 -18.91 -1.59
N LYS A 248 -0.91 -19.30 -2.73
CA LYS A 248 -1.93 -20.38 -2.83
C LYS A 248 -1.48 -21.69 -2.20
N TYR A 249 -0.18 -21.97 -2.19
CA TYR A 249 0.37 -23.15 -1.53
C TYR A 249 0.06 -23.20 -0.02
N HIS A 250 -0.07 -22.03 0.61
CA HIS A 250 -0.41 -21.91 2.03
C HIS A 250 -1.85 -21.43 2.27
N ILE A 251 -2.41 -20.65 1.35
CA ILE A 251 -3.74 -20.05 1.44
C ILE A 251 -4.49 -20.41 0.14
N PRO A 252 -5.14 -21.58 0.06
CA PRO A 252 -5.62 -22.16 -1.21
C PRO A 252 -6.71 -21.35 -1.92
N PHE A 253 -7.25 -20.33 -1.25
CA PHE A 253 -8.38 -19.52 -1.70
C PHE A 253 -7.99 -18.13 -2.23
N LEU A 254 -6.72 -17.92 -2.61
CA LEU A 254 -6.28 -16.67 -3.22
C LEU A 254 -6.45 -16.69 -4.73
N SER A 255 -6.79 -15.55 -5.33
CA SER A 255 -6.70 -15.33 -6.77
C SER A 255 -6.37 -13.86 -7.04
N TYR A 256 -5.70 -13.57 -8.15
CA TYR A 256 -5.33 -12.19 -8.50
C TYR A 256 -6.56 -11.27 -8.57
N LYS A 257 -7.63 -11.70 -9.25
CA LYS A 257 -8.84 -10.88 -9.44
C LYS A 257 -9.62 -10.69 -8.13
N TYR A 258 -9.66 -11.72 -7.28
CA TYR A 258 -10.21 -11.61 -5.93
C TYR A 258 -9.43 -10.60 -5.06
N CYS A 259 -8.11 -10.72 -4.97
CA CYS A 259 -7.28 -9.83 -4.16
C CYS A 259 -7.30 -8.39 -4.68
N LEU A 260 -7.27 -8.20 -6.00
CA LEU A 260 -7.38 -6.89 -6.63
C LEU A 260 -8.75 -6.25 -6.35
N PHE A 261 -9.84 -7.03 -6.41
CA PHE A 261 -11.17 -6.53 -6.08
C PHE A 261 -11.23 -6.01 -4.63
N LEU A 262 -10.74 -6.80 -3.67
CA LEU A 262 -10.69 -6.36 -2.27
C LEU A 262 -9.84 -5.11 -2.08
N THR A 263 -8.71 -5.04 -2.78
CA THR A 263 -7.82 -3.87 -2.72
C THR A 263 -8.50 -2.61 -3.26
N ARG A 264 -9.17 -2.70 -4.41
CA ARG A 264 -9.91 -1.57 -5.00
C ARG A 264 -11.12 -1.16 -4.15
N ARG A 265 -11.78 -2.12 -3.49
CA ARG A 265 -12.82 -1.87 -2.49
C ARG A 265 -12.28 -1.08 -1.29
N LEU A 266 -11.12 -1.46 -0.74
CA LEU A 266 -10.47 -0.72 0.35
C LEU A 266 -9.98 0.66 -0.10
N ALA A 267 -9.49 0.79 -1.34
CA ALA A 267 -9.07 2.06 -1.92
C ALA A 267 -10.23 3.04 -2.19
N GLY A 268 -11.49 2.62 -2.01
CA GLY A 268 -12.66 3.45 -2.24
C GLY A 268 -12.88 3.78 -3.72
N ILE A 269 -12.37 2.96 -4.65
CA ILE A 269 -12.58 3.17 -6.09
C ILE A 269 -14.07 2.97 -6.40
N PRO A 270 -14.75 3.94 -7.06
CA PRO A 270 -16.15 3.78 -7.43
C PRO A 270 -16.41 2.50 -8.25
N GLY A 271 -17.51 1.82 -7.93
CA GLY A 271 -17.91 0.55 -8.57
C GLY A 271 -17.52 -0.71 -7.80
N TYR A 272 -16.71 -0.57 -6.73
CA TYR A 272 -16.25 -1.67 -5.87
C TYR A 272 -16.96 -1.74 -4.52
N GLN A 273 -18.07 -1.02 -4.33
CA GLN A 273 -18.78 -0.89 -3.05
C GLN A 273 -19.70 -2.09 -2.71
N PHE A 274 -19.26 -3.30 -3.01
CA PHE A 274 -20.02 -4.52 -2.67
C PHE A 274 -20.08 -4.72 -1.15
N ASP A 275 -21.29 -4.79 -0.60
CA ASP A 275 -21.58 -4.92 0.84
C ASP A 275 -20.80 -3.88 1.68
N VAL A 276 -20.89 -2.61 1.26
CA VAL A 276 -20.27 -1.46 1.92
C VAL A 276 -21.36 -0.53 2.46
N ASP A 277 -21.18 -0.06 3.69
CA ASP A 277 -21.98 1.04 4.24
C ASP A 277 -21.60 2.36 3.55
N LEU A 278 -22.41 2.78 2.57
CA LEU A 278 -22.17 3.97 1.76
C LEU A 278 -22.15 5.26 2.59
N SER A 279 -22.73 5.28 3.80
CA SER A 279 -22.66 6.45 4.68
C SER A 279 -21.25 6.70 5.22
N LYS A 280 -20.42 5.64 5.28
CA LYS A 280 -19.02 5.67 5.74
C LYS A 280 -18.02 5.83 4.59
N GLU A 281 -18.49 5.82 3.35
CA GLU A 281 -17.66 6.12 2.19
C GLU A 281 -17.56 7.63 1.99
N PHE A 282 -16.32 8.10 1.90
CA PHE A 282 -16.00 9.48 1.59
C PHE A 282 -14.69 9.53 0.81
N LEU A 283 -14.58 10.57 0.01
CA LEU A 283 -13.35 10.96 -0.65
C LEU A 283 -12.84 12.22 0.04
N ILE A 284 -11.55 12.27 0.39
CA ILE A 284 -10.98 13.53 0.88
C ILE A 284 -11.09 14.58 -0.22
N ARG A 285 -11.53 15.78 0.13
CA ARG A 285 -11.58 16.93 -0.78
C ARG A 285 -10.20 17.28 -1.33
N GLN A 286 -10.16 18.15 -2.32
CA GLN A 286 -8.90 18.67 -2.84
C GLN A 286 -8.10 19.42 -1.76
N ILE A 287 -6.81 19.06 -1.60
CA ILE A 287 -5.89 19.68 -0.62
C ILE A 287 -4.73 20.43 -1.28
N PHE A 288 -4.37 20.04 -2.50
CA PHE A 288 -3.33 20.69 -3.29
C PHE A 288 -3.97 21.72 -4.21
N THR A 289 -3.40 22.90 -4.22
CA THR A 289 -3.73 23.95 -5.19
C THR A 289 -3.29 23.51 -6.58
N LYS A 290 -3.86 24.13 -7.62
CA LYS A 290 -3.46 23.84 -9.00
C LYS A 290 -1.95 24.06 -9.19
N SER A 291 -1.42 25.15 -8.64
CA SER A 291 0.01 25.45 -8.70
C SER A 291 0.89 24.39 -8.05
N GLU A 292 0.49 23.84 -6.90
CA GLU A 292 1.26 22.77 -6.24
C GLU A 292 1.21 21.46 -7.03
N LEU A 293 0.05 21.12 -7.60
CA LEU A 293 -0.09 19.95 -8.48
C LEU A 293 0.81 20.09 -9.71
N GLU A 294 0.89 21.27 -10.32
CA GLU A 294 1.80 21.51 -11.44
C GLU A 294 3.28 21.41 -11.05
N ILE A 295 3.66 21.88 -9.85
CA ILE A 295 5.02 21.69 -9.32
C ILE A 295 5.34 20.21 -9.12
N ILE A 296 4.42 19.45 -8.53
CA ILE A 296 4.58 17.99 -8.35
C ILE A 296 4.72 17.33 -9.71
N LYS A 297 3.82 17.61 -10.66
CA LYS A 297 3.90 17.06 -12.02
C LYS A 297 5.24 17.38 -12.65
N ALA A 298 5.67 18.64 -12.69
CA ALA A 298 6.94 19.04 -13.29
C ALA A 298 8.15 18.30 -12.70
N LYS A 299 8.15 18.05 -11.38
CA LYS A 299 9.20 17.26 -10.72
C LYS A 299 9.28 15.82 -11.26
N TYR A 300 8.14 15.17 -11.43
CA TYR A 300 8.06 13.76 -11.85
C TYR A 300 8.34 13.59 -13.34
N GLN A 301 7.91 14.54 -14.16
CA GLN A 301 8.18 14.53 -15.60
C GLN A 301 9.68 14.56 -15.92
N ASN A 302 10.46 15.23 -15.07
CA ASN A 302 11.91 15.35 -15.20
C ASN A 302 12.67 14.17 -14.58
N PHE A 303 11.98 13.19 -14.00
CA PHE A 303 12.60 12.05 -13.33
C PHE A 303 12.44 10.78 -14.18
N LYS A 304 13.58 10.13 -14.47
CA LYS A 304 13.60 8.92 -15.30
C LYS A 304 12.69 7.83 -14.71
N GLY A 305 11.80 7.28 -15.52
CA GLY A 305 10.79 6.29 -15.13
C GLY A 305 9.42 6.87 -14.74
N PHE A 306 9.29 8.19 -14.54
CA PHE A 306 8.05 8.86 -14.15
C PHE A 306 7.52 9.83 -15.24
N GLU A 307 8.09 9.79 -16.44
CA GLU A 307 7.83 10.72 -17.54
C GLU A 307 6.35 10.78 -17.92
N ASN A 308 5.65 9.64 -17.76
CA ASN A 308 4.27 9.47 -18.15
C ASN A 308 3.27 9.75 -17.00
N TYR A 309 3.69 10.10 -15.78
CA TYR A 309 2.78 10.38 -14.64
C TYR A 309 1.84 11.61 -14.84
N LYS A 310 1.76 12.18 -16.05
CA LYS A 310 1.02 13.40 -16.35
C LYS A 310 -0.49 13.14 -16.49
N GLY A 311 -1.32 14.06 -16.01
CA GLY A 311 -2.76 14.11 -16.27
C GLY A 311 -3.63 13.21 -15.38
N LEU A 312 -3.28 11.93 -15.20
CA LEU A 312 -4.08 10.96 -14.43
C LEU A 312 -3.73 10.88 -12.94
N ILE A 313 -2.48 11.15 -12.61
CA ILE A 313 -1.93 11.12 -11.25
C ILE A 313 -1.65 12.57 -10.85
N PHE A 314 -1.88 12.92 -9.58
CA PHE A 314 -1.79 14.30 -9.09
C PHE A 314 -2.71 15.28 -9.85
N ALA A 315 -3.98 14.90 -10.03
CA ALA A 315 -5.00 15.72 -10.67
C ALA A 315 -5.93 16.40 -9.64
N GLU A 316 -6.59 17.50 -10.04
CA GLU A 316 -7.57 18.20 -9.21
C GLU A 316 -8.79 17.32 -8.98
N LYS A 317 -9.33 16.79 -10.09
CA LYS A 317 -10.37 15.77 -10.13
C LYS A 317 -9.72 14.38 -10.21
N MET A 318 -10.47 13.37 -9.77
CA MET A 318 -10.09 11.98 -9.94
C MET A 318 -10.77 11.38 -11.16
N HIS A 319 -10.17 10.34 -11.73
CA HIS A 319 -10.73 9.66 -12.90
C HIS A 319 -11.13 8.24 -12.51
N ILE A 320 -12.33 7.82 -12.93
CA ILE A 320 -12.71 6.41 -13.03
C ILE A 320 -12.24 5.96 -14.42
N ILE A 321 -11.36 4.97 -14.43
CA ILE A 321 -10.84 4.38 -15.66
C ILE A 321 -11.67 3.14 -15.97
N ASP A 322 -12.48 3.20 -17.03
CA ASP A 322 -13.20 2.03 -17.53
C ASP A 322 -12.70 1.65 -18.92
N ILE A 323 -12.21 0.42 -19.06
CA ILE A 323 -11.76 -0.11 -20.35
C ILE A 323 -12.99 -0.75 -21.01
N LYS A 324 -13.80 0.04 -21.71
CA LYS A 324 -14.91 -0.46 -22.53
C LYS A 324 -14.46 -0.72 -23.97
N ARG A 325 -14.90 -1.84 -24.56
CA ARG A 325 -14.87 -1.99 -26.02
C ARG A 325 -15.92 -1.04 -26.61
N ASN A 326 -15.58 0.22 -26.82
CA ASN A 326 -16.47 1.17 -27.49
C ASN A 326 -15.67 1.97 -28.53
N PRO A 327 -15.96 1.82 -29.84
CA PRO A 327 -15.20 2.46 -30.93
C PRO A 327 -15.39 3.99 -31.03
N GLU A 328 -16.19 4.61 -30.17
CA GLU A 328 -16.62 6.02 -30.31
C GLU A 328 -16.19 6.94 -29.16
N VAL A 329 -15.25 6.54 -28.30
CA VAL A 329 -14.79 7.43 -27.22
C VAL A 329 -13.89 8.53 -27.80
N ILE A 330 -14.39 9.77 -27.78
CA ILE A 330 -13.65 10.97 -28.16
C ILE A 330 -12.92 11.49 -26.91
N PHE A 331 -11.60 11.52 -26.95
CA PHE A 331 -10.75 12.09 -25.90
C PHE A 331 -10.71 13.61 -26.02
N GLU A 332 -10.71 14.33 -24.88
CA GLU A 332 -10.72 15.80 -24.88
C GLU A 332 -9.40 16.41 -25.37
N THR A 333 -8.27 15.69 -25.30
CA THR A 333 -6.95 16.15 -25.80
C THR A 333 -6.07 15.00 -26.31
N ASP A 334 -5.27 15.25 -27.35
CA ASP A 334 -4.31 14.28 -27.93
C ASP A 334 -3.20 13.87 -26.93
N ASP A 335 -2.83 14.75 -26.00
CA ASP A 335 -1.79 14.49 -25.01
C ASP A 335 -2.23 13.45 -23.96
N GLN A 336 -3.46 13.54 -23.45
CA GLN A 336 -3.99 12.56 -22.48
C GLN A 336 -4.04 11.16 -23.08
N LYS A 337 -4.45 11.03 -24.36
CA LYS A 337 -4.46 9.75 -25.09
C LYS A 337 -3.05 9.16 -25.23
N ARG A 338 -2.06 9.97 -25.63
CA ARG A 338 -0.67 9.55 -25.83
C ARG A 338 0.02 9.14 -24.52
N ILE A 339 -0.28 9.86 -23.44
CA ILE A 339 0.23 9.55 -22.10
C ILE A 339 -0.28 8.19 -21.62
N ILE A 340 -1.60 7.96 -21.70
CA ILE A 340 -2.27 6.71 -21.31
C ILE A 340 -1.72 5.51 -22.08
N ILE A 341 -1.52 5.65 -23.38
CA ILE A 341 -0.88 4.63 -24.23
C ILE A 341 0.51 4.25 -23.70
N ASN A 342 1.33 5.25 -23.38
CA ASN A 342 2.71 5.05 -22.94
C ASN A 342 2.84 4.61 -21.47
N LEU A 343 1.94 5.06 -20.59
CA LEU A 343 1.90 4.69 -19.16
C LEU A 343 1.41 3.24 -18.97
N LEU A 344 0.46 2.82 -19.81
CA LEU A 344 -0.33 1.62 -19.56
C LEU A 344 0.10 0.42 -20.39
N GLU A 345 0.98 0.59 -21.39
CA GLU A 345 1.33 -0.45 -22.39
C GLU A 345 0.06 -1.16 -22.91
N LEU A 346 -1.07 -0.43 -23.02
CA LEU A 346 -2.34 -1.03 -23.39
C LEU A 346 -2.28 -1.44 -24.85
N GLU A 347 -2.57 -2.71 -25.10
CA GLU A 347 -2.70 -3.24 -26.46
C GLU A 347 -3.83 -2.55 -27.26
N TYR A 348 -4.74 -1.83 -26.60
CA TYR A 348 -5.94 -1.25 -27.24
C TYR A 348 -6.37 0.09 -26.62
N PRO A 349 -5.73 1.21 -26.98
CA PRO A 349 -5.98 2.51 -26.35
C PRO A 349 -7.25 3.25 -26.80
N ASP A 350 -7.80 2.92 -27.97
CA ASP A 350 -9.08 3.50 -28.45
C ASP A 350 -10.32 2.98 -27.69
N LYS A 351 -10.11 2.33 -26.54
CA LYS A 351 -11.12 1.59 -25.76
C LYS A 351 -11.21 2.08 -24.30
N LEU A 352 -10.73 3.28 -24.03
CA LEU A 352 -10.64 3.82 -22.67
C LEU A 352 -11.65 4.94 -22.47
N GLU A 353 -12.54 4.79 -21.51
CA GLU A 353 -13.45 5.83 -21.06
C GLU A 353 -12.95 6.38 -19.72
N LEU A 354 -12.87 7.72 -19.62
CA LEU A 354 -12.50 8.43 -18.40
C LEU A 354 -13.71 9.19 -17.87
N ILE A 355 -14.14 8.86 -16.65
CA ILE A 355 -15.21 9.59 -15.98
C ILE A 355 -14.59 10.38 -14.83
N GLU A 356 -14.72 11.70 -14.86
CA GLU A 356 -14.18 12.56 -13.81
C GLU A 356 -15.12 12.63 -12.59
N TYR A 357 -14.54 12.63 -11.40
CA TYR A 357 -15.24 12.83 -10.14
C TYR A 357 -14.42 13.66 -9.14
N ASN A 358 -15.12 14.31 -8.23
CA ASN A 358 -14.58 15.08 -7.12
C ASN A 358 -15.36 14.75 -5.84
N ASP A 359 -15.09 15.45 -4.75
CA ASP A 359 -15.79 15.28 -3.48
C ASP A 359 -17.29 15.62 -3.53
N GLU A 360 -17.72 16.50 -4.44
CA GLU A 360 -19.13 16.90 -4.60
C GLU A 360 -19.98 15.80 -5.25
N ASN A 361 -19.42 15.10 -6.25
CA ASN A 361 -20.14 14.09 -7.02
C ASN A 361 -19.63 12.65 -6.78
N TYR A 362 -18.60 12.42 -5.96
CA TYR A 362 -18.05 11.10 -5.68
C TYR A 362 -19.13 10.07 -5.31
N LYS A 363 -20.07 10.49 -4.45
CA LYS A 363 -21.14 9.61 -3.96
C LYS A 363 -22.08 9.13 -5.06
N SER A 364 -22.30 9.91 -6.13
CA SER A 364 -23.17 9.48 -7.24
C SER A 364 -22.55 8.37 -8.09
N PHE A 365 -21.23 8.15 -7.98
CA PHE A 365 -20.54 7.08 -8.68
C PHE A 365 -20.39 5.79 -7.87
N LEU A 366 -20.72 5.80 -6.57
CA LEU A 366 -20.63 4.61 -5.73
C LEU A 366 -21.65 3.57 -6.13
N ASN A 367 -21.18 2.36 -6.41
CA ASN A 367 -21.99 1.21 -6.78
C ASN A 367 -21.16 -0.08 -6.64
N ASP A 368 -21.75 -1.24 -6.91
CA ASP A 368 -21.09 -2.54 -6.83
C ASP A 368 -20.96 -3.24 -8.20
N LYS A 369 -21.20 -2.55 -9.33
CA LYS A 369 -21.22 -3.15 -10.67
C LYS A 369 -19.94 -3.90 -11.04
N LYS A 370 -18.78 -3.51 -10.50
CA LYS A 370 -17.51 -4.22 -10.78
C LYS A 370 -17.49 -5.62 -10.14
N PHE A 371 -18.32 -5.89 -9.13
CA PHE A 371 -18.46 -7.23 -8.57
C PHE A 371 -18.96 -8.24 -9.60
N ASP A 372 -19.93 -7.85 -10.44
CA ASP A 372 -20.52 -8.74 -11.45
C ASP A 372 -19.59 -9.05 -12.63
N THR A 373 -18.52 -8.27 -12.80
CA THR A 373 -17.48 -8.55 -13.79
C THR A 373 -16.56 -9.72 -13.41
N LEU A 374 -16.60 -10.16 -12.14
CA LEU A 374 -15.79 -11.27 -11.66
C LEU A 374 -16.38 -12.64 -12.08
N LYS A 375 -15.49 -13.60 -12.32
CA LYS A 375 -15.90 -15.01 -12.51
C LYS A 375 -16.62 -15.53 -11.27
N LYS A 376 -17.48 -16.54 -11.44
CA LYS A 376 -18.29 -17.13 -10.35
C LYS A 376 -17.44 -17.58 -9.15
N SER A 377 -16.27 -18.18 -9.41
CA SER A 377 -15.32 -18.59 -8.35
C SER A 377 -14.82 -17.40 -7.53
N ASP A 378 -14.39 -16.33 -8.18
CA ASP A 378 -13.88 -15.13 -7.50
C ASP A 378 -14.99 -14.39 -6.75
N ARG A 379 -16.22 -14.34 -7.30
CA ARG A 379 -17.39 -13.81 -6.59
C ARG A 379 -17.69 -14.58 -5.30
N CYS A 380 -17.53 -15.91 -5.33
CA CYS A 380 -17.69 -16.75 -4.13
C CYS A 380 -16.63 -16.39 -3.08
N LEU A 381 -15.36 -16.29 -3.48
CA LEU A 381 -14.26 -15.92 -2.59
C LEU A 381 -14.46 -14.53 -1.96
N VAL A 382 -14.86 -13.53 -2.76
CA VAL A 382 -15.17 -12.18 -2.28
C VAL A 382 -16.31 -12.22 -1.25
N LYS A 383 -17.42 -12.91 -1.54
CA LYS A 383 -18.54 -13.04 -0.62
C LYS A 383 -18.13 -13.70 0.70
N LEU A 384 -17.43 -14.83 0.63
CA LEU A 384 -16.96 -15.55 1.82
C LEU A 384 -16.02 -14.71 2.67
N MET A 385 -15.07 -14.01 2.05
CA MET A 385 -14.14 -13.14 2.78
C MET A 385 -14.88 -11.98 3.45
N ILE A 386 -15.75 -11.27 2.73
CA ILE A 386 -16.49 -10.14 3.28
C ILE A 386 -17.43 -10.59 4.40
N GLN A 387 -18.13 -11.72 4.24
CA GLN A 387 -18.95 -12.29 5.30
C GLN A 387 -18.12 -12.64 6.55
N SER A 388 -16.92 -13.21 6.37
CA SER A 388 -15.99 -13.50 7.47
C SER A 388 -15.57 -12.21 8.20
N LEU A 389 -15.18 -11.17 7.46
CA LEU A 389 -14.79 -9.87 8.03
C LEU A 389 -15.94 -9.18 8.75
N ASN A 390 -17.13 -9.12 8.14
CA ASN A 390 -18.32 -8.51 8.75
C ASN A 390 -18.77 -9.26 10.01
N SER A 391 -18.56 -10.58 10.03
CA SER A 391 -18.88 -11.42 11.17
C SER A 391 -17.80 -11.41 12.25
N SER A 392 -16.57 -10.98 11.97
CA SER A 392 -15.46 -10.97 12.95
C SER A 392 -15.68 -10.03 14.15
N LYS A 393 -16.75 -9.24 14.14
CA LYS A 393 -17.27 -8.55 15.33
C LYS A 393 -17.82 -9.51 16.39
N TYR A 394 -18.24 -10.71 15.99
CA TYR A 394 -18.70 -11.76 16.90
C TYR A 394 -17.52 -12.65 17.33
N PHE A 395 -17.52 -13.05 18.61
CA PHE A 395 -16.40 -13.77 19.21
C PHE A 395 -16.05 -15.09 18.49
N ILE A 396 -17.05 -15.92 18.18
CA ILE A 396 -16.85 -17.27 17.60
C ILE A 396 -16.23 -17.20 16.20
N THR A 397 -16.79 -16.36 15.33
CA THR A 397 -16.33 -16.17 13.96
C THR A 397 -14.93 -15.56 13.91
N LYS A 398 -14.64 -14.61 14.80
CA LYS A 398 -13.28 -14.07 14.97
C LYS A 398 -12.29 -15.16 15.37
N TYR A 399 -12.68 -16.00 16.34
CA TYR A 399 -11.85 -17.12 16.79
C TYR A 399 -11.56 -18.12 15.67
N ILE A 400 -12.56 -18.47 14.84
CA ILE A 400 -12.37 -19.37 13.68
C ILE A 400 -11.43 -18.76 12.64
N ALA A 401 -11.57 -17.47 12.33
CA ALA A 401 -10.68 -16.78 11.39
C ALA A 401 -9.23 -16.77 11.91
N GLU A 402 -9.03 -16.48 13.19
CA GLU A 402 -7.71 -16.49 13.83
C GLU A 402 -7.10 -17.90 13.92
N LEU A 403 -7.90 -18.95 14.15
CA LEU A 403 -7.44 -20.34 14.10
C LEU A 403 -6.97 -20.74 12.70
N SER A 404 -7.75 -20.39 11.68
CA SER A 404 -7.43 -20.68 10.28
C SER A 404 -6.14 -19.97 9.87
N LEU A 405 -6.02 -18.68 10.23
CA LEU A 405 -4.78 -17.93 10.04
C LEU A 405 -3.59 -18.57 10.76
N SER A 406 -3.78 -18.98 12.02
CA SER A 406 -2.71 -19.61 12.81
C SER A 406 -2.24 -20.92 12.17
N ALA A 407 -3.15 -21.70 11.59
CA ALA A 407 -2.81 -22.91 10.83
C ALA A 407 -1.98 -22.57 9.59
N PHE A 408 -2.38 -21.58 8.78
CA PHE A 408 -1.61 -21.15 7.61
C PHE A 408 -0.21 -20.65 8.00
N LEU A 409 -0.11 -19.84 9.05
CA LEU A 409 1.17 -19.32 9.54
C LEU A 409 2.07 -20.44 10.09
N LYS A 410 1.51 -21.47 10.73
CA LYS A 410 2.27 -22.64 11.19
C LYS A 410 2.86 -23.40 10.00
N VAL A 411 2.06 -23.66 8.96
CA VAL A 411 2.54 -24.32 7.72
C VAL A 411 3.66 -23.50 7.07
N MET A 412 3.48 -22.18 6.95
CA MET A 412 4.52 -21.27 6.42
C MET A 412 5.84 -21.38 7.20
N LYS A 413 5.78 -21.36 8.54
CA LYS A 413 6.96 -21.50 9.41
C LYS A 413 7.67 -22.83 9.21
N THR A 414 6.93 -23.94 9.18
CA THR A 414 7.48 -25.29 8.99
C THR A 414 8.09 -25.48 7.60
N CYS A 415 7.47 -24.93 6.56
CA CYS A 415 8.04 -24.98 5.23
C CYS A 415 9.35 -24.18 5.14
N GLU A 416 9.42 -22.96 5.68
CA GLU A 416 10.64 -22.14 5.61
C GLU A 416 11.78 -22.65 6.51
N SER A 417 11.48 -23.27 7.67
CA SER A 417 12.53 -23.89 8.50
C SER A 417 13.29 -25.00 7.77
N ASN A 418 12.67 -25.62 6.76
CA ASN A 418 13.30 -26.63 5.92
C ASN A 418 14.14 -26.01 4.78
N TYR A 419 14.05 -24.70 4.52
CA TYR A 419 14.73 -24.03 3.41
C TYR A 419 15.82 -23.04 3.82
N THR A 420 15.88 -22.56 5.07
CA THR A 420 17.00 -21.75 5.58
C THR A 420 16.99 -21.67 7.11
N ASN A 421 18.16 -21.87 7.73
CA ASN A 421 18.45 -21.46 9.11
C ASN A 421 17.96 -20.02 9.34
N PHE A 422 17.04 -19.84 10.30
CA PHE A 422 16.58 -18.54 10.79
C PHE A 422 17.61 -17.92 11.76
N ASN A 423 18.90 -18.08 11.49
CA ASN A 423 20.00 -17.44 12.21
C ASN A 423 20.60 -16.31 11.36
#